data_AF-H0PUN1-F1
#
_entry.id   AF-H0PUN1-F1
#
_cell.length_a   1.000
_cell.length_b   1.000
_cell.length_c   1.000
_cell.angle_alpha   90.00
_cell.angle_beta   90.00
_cell.angle_gamma   90.00
#
_symmetry.space_group_name_H-M   'P 1'
#
loop_
_entity.id
_entity.type
_entity.pdbx_description
1 polymer ?
#
loop_
_entity_poly.entity_id
_entity_poly.type
_entity_poly.pdbx_seq_one_letter_code
_entity_poly.pdbx_strand_id
1 'polypeptide(L)'
;MQNQNNAQDPLQFVRGMWSNMGFSLPGIVAPTLDVNELDKRIADLKAVENWLKMNLSMLQMTTQGLEVQRATIAAVQAMSQQARDAANKAGSEEGAAANPFASAALWAWNVMGSQANAAAAAAAPGTPAPAPAKAEAAAAAKKAAAEKK
;
A
#
# COMPACT_ATOMS: atom_id res chain seq x y z
N MET A 1 20.42 -7.32 49.49
CA MET A 1 19.08 -7.31 48.86
C MET A 1 18.58 -5.87 48.82
N GLN A 2 18.72 -5.21 47.67
CA GLN A 2 18.04 -3.95 47.34
C GLN A 2 17.50 -4.17 45.93
N ASN A 3 16.38 -4.87 45.89
CA ASN A 3 15.56 -5.03 44.70
C ASN A 3 14.56 -3.87 44.70
N GLN A 4 14.07 -3.53 43.51
CA GLN A 4 12.94 -2.65 43.18
C GLN A 4 13.24 -1.17 42.85
N ASN A 5 12.86 -0.87 41.60
CA ASN A 5 12.32 0.39 41.09
C ASN A 5 13.26 1.41 40.45
N ASN A 6 14.29 0.92 39.73
CA ASN A 6 14.89 1.66 38.60
C ASN A 6 14.15 1.36 37.27
N ALA A 7 12.84 1.10 37.32
CA ALA A 7 12.00 1.11 36.13
C ALA A 7 11.65 2.58 35.87
N GLN A 8 12.56 3.26 35.17
CA GLN A 8 12.45 4.64 34.74
C GLN A 8 11.05 4.91 34.20
N ASP A 9 10.32 5.78 34.90
CA ASP A 9 8.95 6.12 34.60
C ASP A 9 8.90 6.72 33.18
N PRO A 10 8.27 6.06 32.19
CA PRO A 10 8.29 6.50 30.78
C PRO A 10 7.69 7.91 30.62
N LEU A 11 6.85 8.32 31.57
CA LEU A 11 6.26 9.65 31.65
C LEU A 11 7.29 10.74 31.97
N GLN A 12 8.35 10.43 32.72
CA GLN A 12 9.42 11.38 33.03
C GLN A 12 10.36 11.60 31.85
N PHE A 13 10.60 10.56 31.05
CA PHE A 13 11.32 10.69 29.79
C PHE A 13 10.56 11.59 28.80
N VAL A 14 9.26 11.33 28.62
CA VAL A 14 8.39 12.16 27.76
C VAL A 14 8.32 13.60 28.28
N ARG A 15 8.20 13.77 29.61
CA ARG A 15 8.19 15.10 30.24
C ARG A 15 9.52 15.83 30.08
N GLY A 16 10.64 15.13 30.18
CA GLY A 16 11.97 15.68 29.90
C GLY A 16 12.11 16.14 28.45
N MET A 17 11.61 15.33 27.50
CA MET A 17 11.65 15.66 26.07
C MET A 17 10.76 16.86 25.73
N TRP A 18 9.57 16.95 26.32
CA TRP A 18 8.64 18.08 26.15
C TRP A 18 9.15 19.37 26.81
N SER A 19 9.75 19.27 27.99
CA SER A 19 10.35 20.40 28.69
C SER A 19 11.61 20.92 27.99
N ASN A 20 12.42 20.03 27.41
CA ASN A 20 13.65 20.39 26.68
C ASN A 20 13.36 21.00 25.30
N MET A 21 12.15 20.82 24.77
CA MET A 21 11.68 21.44 23.53
C MET A 21 11.10 22.87 23.76
N GLY A 22 11.20 23.42 24.97
CA GLY A 22 10.91 24.82 25.25
C GLY A 22 9.44 25.16 25.53
N PHE A 23 8.57 24.17 25.70
CA PHE A 23 7.15 24.39 26.01
C PHE A 23 6.91 24.56 27.53
N SER A 24 7.52 25.56 28.16
CA SER A 24 7.10 26.02 29.49
C SER A 24 5.96 27.02 29.35
N LEU A 25 4.71 26.58 29.55
CA LEU A 25 3.53 27.45 29.56
C LEU A 25 3.28 28.00 30.97
N PRO A 26 3.72 29.24 31.23
CA PRO A 26 2.82 30.25 31.78
C PRO A 26 3.07 31.62 31.13
N GLY A 27 2.06 32.16 30.41
CA GLY A 27 2.11 33.55 29.92
C GLY A 27 1.73 33.83 28.46
N ILE A 28 1.21 32.87 27.68
CA ILE A 28 0.71 33.18 26.31
C ILE A 28 -0.72 33.72 26.37
N VAL A 29 -0.84 34.98 26.79
CA VAL A 29 -1.99 35.85 26.51
C VAL A 29 -1.43 37.01 25.66
N ALA A 30 -1.60 37.09 24.34
CA ALA A 30 -2.58 36.50 23.45
C ALA A 30 -1.91 36.09 22.11
N PRO A 31 -2.28 34.95 21.50
CA PRO A 31 -1.95 34.68 20.12
C PRO A 31 -2.54 35.79 19.25
N THR A 32 -1.71 36.42 18.42
CA THR A 32 -2.10 37.47 17.49
C THR A 32 -3.31 37.00 16.67
N LEU A 33 -4.45 37.67 16.85
CA LEU A 33 -5.71 37.45 16.10
C LEU A 33 -5.59 37.92 14.64
N ASP A 34 -4.44 37.73 13.99
CA ASP A 34 -4.27 38.04 12.58
C ASP A 34 -4.69 36.82 11.76
N VAL A 35 -5.86 36.95 11.12
CA VAL A 35 -6.43 35.92 10.26
C VAL A 35 -5.47 35.54 9.13
N ASN A 36 -4.66 36.47 8.62
CA ASN A 36 -3.69 36.18 7.56
C ASN A 36 -2.56 35.27 8.06
N GLU A 37 -2.12 35.45 9.32
CA GLU A 37 -1.11 34.57 9.92
C GLU A 37 -1.70 33.18 10.17
N LEU A 38 -2.97 33.10 10.61
CA LEU A 38 -3.69 31.84 10.73
C LEU A 38 -3.82 31.14 9.37
N ASP A 39 -4.16 31.85 8.30
CA ASP A 39 -4.27 31.27 6.95
C ASP A 39 -2.92 30.72 6.46
N LYS A 40 -1.83 31.45 6.71
CA LYS A 40 -0.48 30.98 6.39
C LYS A 40 -0.12 29.72 7.19
N ARG A 41 -0.37 29.71 8.50
CA ARG A 41 -0.13 28.54 9.36
C ARG A 41 -0.98 27.34 8.92
N ILE A 42 -2.23 27.57 8.51
CA ILE A 42 -3.10 26.53 7.96
C ILE A 42 -2.53 25.98 6.65
N ALA A 43 -2.05 26.84 5.74
CA ALA A 43 -1.45 26.40 4.49
C ALA A 43 -0.18 25.57 4.72
N ASP A 44 0.71 26.03 5.61
CA ASP A 44 1.94 25.32 5.96
C ASP A 44 1.64 23.96 6.60
N LEU A 45 0.69 23.90 7.54
CA LEU A 45 0.27 22.65 8.18
C LEU A 45 -0.40 21.68 7.19
N LYS A 46 -1.18 22.18 6.22
CA LYS A 46 -1.74 21.34 5.15
C LYS A 46 -0.68 20.79 4.22
N ALA A 47 0.36 21.57 3.92
CA ALA A 47 1.49 21.07 3.13
C ALA A 47 2.22 19.93 3.87
N VAL A 48 2.46 20.11 5.17
CA VAL A 48 3.04 19.06 6.03
C VAL A 48 2.12 17.84 6.08
N GLU A 49 0.81 18.02 6.26
CA GLU A 49 -0.17 16.94 6.27
C GLU A 49 -0.12 16.13 4.97
N ASN A 50 -0.09 16.81 3.81
CA ASN A 50 -0.02 16.15 2.51
C ASN A 50 1.30 15.38 2.33
N TRP A 51 2.42 15.92 2.80
CA TRP A 51 3.71 15.21 2.76
C TRP A 51 3.71 13.97 3.66
N LEU A 52 3.12 14.05 4.85
CA LEU A 52 2.98 12.90 5.76
C LEU A 52 2.07 11.82 5.18
N LYS A 53 0.98 12.19 4.51
CA LYS A 53 0.12 11.25 3.78
C LYS A 53 0.90 10.53 2.68
N MET A 54 1.74 11.23 1.94
CA MET A 54 2.60 10.63 0.92
C MET A 54 3.58 9.60 1.52
N ASN A 55 4.23 9.94 2.65
CA ASN A 55 5.09 9.00 3.38
C ASN A 55 4.33 7.76 3.85
N LEU A 56 3.12 7.95 4.37
CA LEU A 56 2.26 6.86 4.80
C LEU A 56 1.92 5.93 3.63
N SER A 57 1.55 6.47 2.47
CA SER A 57 1.27 5.69 1.26
C SER A 57 2.47 4.86 0.82
N MET A 58 3.68 5.44 0.84
CA MET A 58 4.91 4.73 0.47
C MET A 58 5.22 3.59 1.46
N LEU A 59 5.03 3.82 2.76
CA LEU A 59 5.21 2.78 3.79
C LEU A 59 4.22 1.64 3.59
N GLN A 60 2.94 1.95 3.38
CA GLN A 60 1.91 0.94 3.11
C GLN A 60 2.25 0.10 1.86
N MET A 61 2.71 0.73 0.78
CA MET A 61 3.15 0.02 -0.43
C MET A 61 4.36 -0.86 -0.15
N THR A 62 5.32 -0.41 0.65
CA THR A 62 6.51 -1.20 1.03
C THR A 62 6.10 -2.42 1.86
N THR A 63 5.19 -2.25 2.82
CA THR A 63 4.66 -3.35 3.63
C THR A 63 3.99 -4.39 2.75
N GLN A 64 3.11 -3.99 1.83
CA GLN A 64 2.46 -4.92 0.90
C GLN A 64 3.49 -5.64 0.02
N GLY A 65 4.52 -4.94 -0.47
CA GLY A 65 5.61 -5.55 -1.21
C GLY A 65 6.37 -6.61 -0.42
N LEU A 66 6.61 -6.37 0.88
CA LEU A 66 7.25 -7.35 1.77
C LEU A 66 6.33 -8.53 2.09
N GLU A 67 5.03 -8.31 2.24
CA GLU A 67 4.05 -9.39 2.45
C GLU A 67 3.96 -10.32 1.24
N VAL A 68 4.01 -9.79 0.02
CA VAL A 68 4.07 -10.59 -1.21
C VAL A 68 5.38 -11.37 -1.31
N GLN A 69 6.52 -10.76 -0.96
CA GLN A 69 7.81 -11.45 -0.92
C GLN A 69 7.80 -12.59 0.10
N ARG A 70 7.24 -12.35 1.30
CA ARG A 70 7.06 -13.38 2.33
C ARG A 70 6.17 -14.53 1.83
N ALA A 71 5.03 -14.22 1.21
CA ALA A 71 4.12 -15.23 0.66
C ALA A 71 4.80 -16.08 -0.42
N THR A 72 5.61 -15.45 -1.27
CA THR A 72 6.39 -16.14 -2.32
C THR A 72 7.40 -17.10 -1.70
N ILE A 73 8.18 -16.66 -0.70
CA ILE A 73 9.13 -17.52 0.01
C ILE A 73 8.40 -18.68 0.70
N ALA A 74 7.26 -18.41 1.35
CA ALA A 74 6.46 -19.44 2.00
C ALA A 74 5.95 -20.50 1.00
N ALA A 75 5.52 -20.08 -0.20
CA ALA A 75 5.11 -21.00 -1.26
C ALA A 75 6.27 -21.88 -1.74
N VAL A 76 7.46 -21.31 -1.93
CA VAL A 76 8.67 -22.06 -2.31
C VAL A 76 9.06 -23.06 -1.21
N GLN A 77 8.99 -22.67 0.05
CA GLN A 77 9.26 -23.57 1.19
C GLN A 77 8.23 -24.71 1.26
N ALA A 78 6.95 -24.43 1.08
CA ALA A 78 5.90 -25.45 1.06
C ALA A 78 6.10 -26.45 -0.10
N MET A 79 6.43 -25.96 -1.30
CA MET A 79 6.73 -26.82 -2.45
C MET A 79 7.99 -27.66 -2.23
N SER A 80 9.04 -27.08 -1.66
CA SER A 80 10.26 -27.82 -1.30
C SER A 80 9.97 -28.92 -0.27
N GLN A 81 9.14 -28.63 0.74
CA GLN A 81 8.74 -29.62 1.72
C GLN A 81 7.92 -30.74 1.09
N GLN A 82 6.96 -30.42 0.22
CA GLN A 82 6.18 -31.42 -0.52
C GLN A 82 7.06 -32.29 -1.43
N ALA A 83 8.07 -31.70 -2.10
CA ALA A 83 9.02 -32.44 -2.92
C ALA A 83 9.89 -33.38 -2.07
N ARG A 84 10.31 -32.96 -0.87
CA ARG A 84 11.03 -33.81 0.09
C ARG A 84 10.16 -34.93 0.64
N ASP A 85 8.90 -34.65 0.96
CA ASP A 85 7.95 -35.66 1.42
C ASP A 85 7.61 -36.66 0.31
N ALA A 86 7.50 -36.19 -0.94
CA ALA A 86 7.35 -37.04 -2.12
C ALA A 86 8.61 -37.88 -2.35
N ALA A 87 9.83 -37.33 -2.21
CA ALA A 87 11.07 -38.09 -2.31
C ALA A 87 11.23 -39.13 -1.19
N ASN A 88 10.82 -38.80 0.04
CA ASN A 88 10.78 -39.75 1.16
C ASN A 88 9.74 -40.85 0.96
N LYS A 89 8.62 -40.56 0.27
CA LYS A 89 7.61 -41.55 -0.12
C LYS A 89 8.01 -42.34 -1.37
N ALA A 90 8.80 -41.73 -2.26
CA ALA A 90 9.30 -42.30 -3.52
C ALA A 90 10.69 -42.95 -3.38
N GLY A 91 11.22 -43.07 -2.16
CA GLY A 91 12.38 -43.91 -1.83
C GLY A 91 12.16 -45.42 -2.07
N SER A 92 11.22 -45.78 -2.94
CA SER A 92 10.97 -47.11 -3.45
C SER A 92 11.09 -47.22 -4.98
N GLU A 93 11.46 -46.17 -5.73
CA GLU A 93 11.73 -46.34 -7.17
C GLU A 93 12.69 -45.28 -7.75
N GLU A 94 13.76 -45.81 -8.36
CA GLU A 94 14.91 -45.18 -8.98
C GLU A 94 14.61 -44.06 -9.99
N GLY A 95 15.42 -42.99 -9.93
CA GLY A 95 15.99 -42.41 -11.15
C GLY A 95 15.24 -41.27 -11.85
N ALA A 96 15.42 -40.05 -11.37
CA ALA A 96 15.71 -38.89 -12.22
C ALA A 96 16.24 -37.75 -11.36
N ALA A 97 17.47 -37.31 -11.63
CA ALA A 97 18.03 -36.08 -11.09
C ALA A 97 17.23 -34.89 -11.65
N ALA A 98 16.08 -34.60 -11.03
CA ALA A 98 15.30 -33.41 -11.32
C ALA A 98 16.11 -32.20 -10.81
N ASN A 99 16.86 -31.57 -11.71
CA ASN A 99 17.54 -30.32 -11.43
C ASN A 99 16.51 -29.32 -10.85
N PRO A 100 16.63 -28.87 -9.59
CA PRO A 100 15.64 -28.00 -8.95
C PRO A 100 15.49 -26.65 -9.68
N PHE A 101 16.51 -26.27 -10.43
CA PHE A 101 16.48 -25.10 -11.32
C PHE A 101 15.61 -25.32 -12.57
N ALA A 102 15.57 -26.53 -13.11
CA ALA A 102 14.73 -26.87 -14.27
C ALA A 102 13.24 -26.91 -13.87
N SER A 103 12.92 -27.41 -12.68
CA SER A 103 11.55 -27.38 -12.15
C SER A 103 11.10 -25.95 -11.80
N ALA A 104 11.99 -25.09 -11.28
CA ALA A 104 11.69 -23.67 -11.08
C ALA A 104 11.49 -22.90 -12.41
N ALA A 105 12.31 -23.19 -13.43
CA ALA A 105 12.17 -22.57 -14.76
C ALA A 105 10.88 -22.98 -15.47
N LEU A 106 10.46 -24.25 -15.35
CA LEU A 106 9.18 -24.73 -15.87
C LEU A 106 7.98 -24.07 -15.18
N TRP A 107 8.07 -23.81 -13.87
CA TRP A 107 7.03 -23.06 -13.14
C TRP A 107 6.94 -21.61 -13.61
N ALA A 108 8.08 -20.91 -13.76
CA ALA A 108 8.10 -19.53 -14.25
C ALA A 108 7.51 -19.40 -15.67
N TRP A 109 7.79 -20.36 -16.54
CA TRP A 109 7.18 -20.42 -17.88
C TRP A 109 5.67 -20.68 -17.81
N ASN A 110 5.21 -21.56 -16.91
CA ASN A 110 3.78 -21.84 -16.73
C ASN A 110 3.01 -20.62 -16.20
N VAL A 111 3.58 -19.88 -15.24
CA VAL A 111 2.98 -18.64 -14.73
C VAL A 111 2.90 -17.57 -15.84
N MET A 112 3.95 -17.40 -16.63
CA MET A 112 3.95 -16.46 -17.76
C MET A 112 2.99 -16.88 -18.88
N GLY A 113 2.89 -18.19 -19.16
CA GLY A 113 1.92 -18.76 -20.10
C GLY A 113 0.47 -18.59 -19.65
N SER A 114 0.21 -18.70 -18.35
CA SER A 114 -1.12 -18.46 -17.78
C SER A 114 -1.54 -16.98 -17.86
N GLN A 115 -0.62 -16.03 -17.68
CA GLN A 115 -0.87 -14.61 -17.92
C GLN A 115 -1.06 -14.29 -19.41
N ALA A 116 -0.29 -14.91 -20.31
CA ALA A 116 -0.48 -14.76 -21.74
C ALA A 116 -1.84 -15.33 -22.21
N ASN A 117 -2.28 -16.44 -21.63
CA ASN A 117 -3.59 -17.04 -21.93
C ASN A 117 -4.76 -16.22 -21.34
N ALA A 118 -4.58 -15.61 -20.16
CA ALA A 118 -5.56 -14.68 -19.58
C ALA A 118 -5.68 -13.37 -20.38
N ALA A 119 -4.57 -12.85 -20.90
CA ALA A 119 -4.57 -11.69 -21.79
C ALA A 119 -5.17 -12.01 -23.18
N ALA A 120 -4.97 -13.22 -23.70
CA ALA A 120 -5.60 -13.68 -24.94
C ALA A 120 -7.12 -13.95 -24.78
N ALA A 121 -7.56 -14.43 -23.62
CA ALA A 121 -8.98 -14.59 -23.30
C ALA A 121 -9.72 -13.26 -23.09
N ALA A 122 -9.02 -12.21 -22.64
CA ALA A 122 -9.56 -10.85 -22.54
C ALA A 122 -9.56 -10.07 -23.88
N ALA A 123 -8.86 -10.59 -24.91
CA ALA A 123 -8.76 -10.00 -26.24
C ALA A 123 -9.62 -10.72 -27.30
N ALA A 124 -10.52 -11.62 -26.89
CA ALA A 124 -11.55 -12.14 -27.79
C ALA A 124 -12.62 -11.05 -28.01
N PRO A 125 -12.83 -10.56 -29.25
CA PRO A 125 -13.81 -9.51 -29.53
C PRO A 125 -15.21 -10.14 -29.53
N GLY A 126 -16.04 -9.81 -28.54
CA GLY A 126 -17.33 -10.47 -28.45
C GLY A 126 -18.28 -10.02 -27.36
N THR A 127 -18.44 -8.71 -27.13
CA THR A 127 -19.75 -8.10 -26.77
C THR A 127 -19.61 -6.57 -26.73
N PRO A 128 -20.48 -5.80 -27.41
CA PRO A 128 -20.44 -4.35 -27.32
C PRO A 128 -20.93 -3.93 -25.93
N ALA A 129 -20.03 -3.33 -25.15
CA ALA A 129 -20.42 -2.60 -23.94
C ALA A 129 -21.31 -1.40 -24.32
N PRO A 130 -22.39 -1.11 -23.58
CA PRO A 130 -23.27 -0.01 -23.90
C PRO A 130 -22.55 1.32 -23.66
N ALA A 131 -22.52 2.17 -24.68
CA ALA A 131 -22.00 3.52 -24.58
C ALA A 131 -22.78 4.35 -23.54
N PRO A 132 -22.12 5.23 -22.77
CA PRO A 132 -22.80 6.08 -21.81
C PRO A 132 -23.65 7.13 -22.55
N ALA A 133 -24.96 6.95 -22.52
CA ALA A 133 -25.93 7.95 -22.93
C ALA A 133 -25.90 9.14 -21.96
N LYS A 134 -24.97 10.08 -22.18
CA LYS A 134 -25.03 11.43 -21.61
C LYS A 134 -24.33 12.43 -22.54
N ALA A 135 -24.82 12.51 -23.77
CA ALA A 135 -24.50 13.59 -24.71
C ALA A 135 -25.75 14.23 -25.34
N GLU A 136 -26.94 13.99 -24.76
CA GLU A 136 -28.21 14.55 -25.24
C GLU A 136 -28.92 15.39 -24.17
N ALA A 137 -28.16 16.16 -23.39
CA ALA A 137 -28.70 17.18 -22.49
C ALA A 137 -28.09 18.58 -22.71
N ALA A 138 -27.10 18.71 -23.61
CA ALA A 138 -26.45 19.99 -23.91
C ALA A 138 -27.03 20.72 -25.14
N ALA A 139 -27.88 20.06 -25.94
CA ALA A 139 -28.49 20.66 -27.13
C ALA A 139 -29.86 21.33 -26.87
N ALA A 140 -30.55 20.98 -25.78
CA ALA A 140 -31.85 21.57 -25.43
C ALA A 140 -31.75 22.96 -24.74
N ALA A 141 -30.60 23.30 -24.16
CA ALA A 141 -30.41 24.57 -23.44
C ALA A 141 -30.15 25.77 -24.36
N LYS A 142 -29.82 25.56 -25.65
CA LYS A 142 -29.58 26.66 -26.60
C LYS A 142 -30.82 27.09 -27.41
N LYS A 143 -31.92 26.35 -27.35
CA LYS A 143 -33.16 26.70 -28.07
C LYS A 143 -34.18 27.48 -27.24
N ALA A 144 -34.03 27.51 -25.90
CA ALA A 144 -34.91 28.28 -25.01
C ALA A 144 -34.45 29.74 -24.75
N ALA A 145 -33.26 30.13 -25.23
CA ALA A 145 -32.73 31.49 -25.08
C ALA A 145 -32.94 32.40 -26.31
N ALA A 146 -33.54 31.89 -27.38
CA ALA A 146 -33.74 32.63 -28.64
C ALA A 146 -35.19 33.13 -28.86
N GLU A 147 -36.10 32.90 -27.91
CA GLU A 147 -37.53 33.25 -28.05
C GLU A 147 -38.00 34.36 -27.08
N LYS A 148 -37.04 35.06 -26.46
CA LYS A 148 -37.28 36.34 -25.77
C LYS A 148 -36.28 37.39 -26.23
N LYS A 149 -36.44 37.86 -27.46
CA LYS A 149 -35.96 39.18 -27.88
C LYS A 149 -36.91 39.77 -28.90
#